data_AF-A0A291QP41-F1
#
_entry.id   AF-A0A291QP41-F1
#
_cell.length_a   1.000
_cell.length_b   1.000
_cell.length_c   1.000
_cell.angle_alpha   90.00
_cell.angle_beta   90.00
_cell.angle_gamma   90.00
#
_symmetry.space_group_name_H-M   'P 1'
#
loop_
_entity.id
_entity.type
_entity.pdbx_description
1 polymer ?
#
loop_
_entity_poly.entity_id
_entity_poly.type
_entity_poly.pdbx_seq_one_letter_code
_entity_poly.pdbx_strand_id
1 'polypeptide(L)'
;MTNQELSEIIERIAANKASADDLRKYDAWCNAMQDVPGAELPSNFDEKQQHMWERIQHTIDRPNRTGKIWFPAAAACIIILVITGTFAWKHYKSIPALQGNAVQHLADIAPGKHTGTLTLANGKQVQLSDISEGELLNEDGARISKTTDSTLVYQADIGSNGAPSLSYNILSTANAQQYQLTLPDGTKVWVNAATSLKFPVSFKGMANREVILDGEAYFEVAERVQQPFIVKTRGQEVRVLGTHFNINSYTDEPFVKPRYCKAL
;
A
#
# COMPACT_ATOMS: atom_id res chain seq x y z
N MET A 1 20.59 -0.70 27.55
CA MET A 1 21.50 0.46 27.51
C MET A 1 21.60 1.02 28.91
N THR A 2 22.81 1.31 29.38
CA THR A 2 23.02 1.88 30.72
C THR A 2 22.78 3.40 30.72
N ASN A 3 22.48 3.98 31.88
CA ASN A 3 22.23 5.43 32.00
C ASN A 3 23.46 6.28 31.60
N GLN A 4 24.67 5.76 31.81
CA GLN A 4 25.92 6.43 31.43
C GLN A 4 26.13 6.44 29.91
N GLU A 5 25.88 5.31 29.24
CA GLU A 5 25.94 5.23 27.78
C GLU A 5 24.91 6.15 27.10
N LEU A 6 23.72 6.27 27.68
CA LEU A 6 22.69 7.17 27.18
C LEU A 6 23.12 8.64 27.24
N SER A 7 23.73 9.08 28.36
CA SER A 7 24.21 10.47 28.48
C SER A 7 25.29 10.81 27.44
N GLU A 8 26.21 9.88 27.18
CA GLU A 8 27.27 10.07 26.18
C GLU A 8 26.71 10.15 24.76
N ILE A 9 25.68 9.36 24.45
CA ILE A 9 24.96 9.43 23.17
C ILE A 9 24.27 10.79 23.00
N ILE A 10 23.57 11.27 24.05
CA ILE A 10 22.87 12.56 24.01
C ILE A 10 23.85 13.72 23.80
N GLU A 11 25.01 13.71 24.47
CA GLU A 11 26.03 14.74 24.26
C GLU A 11 26.59 14.73 22.83
N ARG A 12 26.83 13.55 22.25
CA ARG A 12 27.24 13.43 20.84
C ARG A 12 26.18 13.95 19.87
N ILE A 13 24.90 13.69 20.14
CA ILE A 13 23.78 14.21 19.34
C ILE A 13 23.74 15.73 19.43
N ALA A 14 23.81 16.30 20.63
CA ALA A 14 23.79 17.75 20.85
C ALA A 14 24.99 18.46 20.19
N ALA A 15 26.15 17.80 20.11
CA ALA A 15 27.34 18.30 19.43
C ALA A 15 27.34 18.06 17.90
N ASN A 16 26.27 17.49 17.33
CA ASN A 16 26.13 17.09 15.93
C ASN A 16 27.25 16.13 15.44
N LYS A 17 27.71 15.24 16.32
CA LYS A 17 28.77 14.24 16.07
C LYS A 17 28.29 12.80 16.26
N ALA A 18 26.98 12.59 16.39
CA ALA A 18 26.42 11.26 16.58
C ALA A 18 26.52 10.41 15.31
N SER A 19 26.85 9.13 15.49
CA SER A 19 26.85 8.15 14.41
C SER A 19 25.46 7.58 14.13
N ALA A 20 25.26 6.92 12.98
CA ALA A 20 24.00 6.26 12.66
C ALA A 20 23.63 5.15 13.68
N ASP A 21 24.63 4.52 14.30
CA ASP A 21 24.42 3.53 15.36
C ASP A 21 23.98 4.18 16.69
N ASP A 22 24.49 5.38 16.99
CA ASP A 22 24.07 6.16 18.15
C ASP A 22 22.59 6.57 18.05
N LEU A 23 22.16 7.02 16.87
CA LEU A 23 20.77 7.38 16.61
C LEU A 23 19.84 6.16 16.75
N ARG A 24 20.24 5.00 16.21
CA ARG A 24 19.46 3.75 16.37
C ARG A 24 19.33 3.32 17.82
N LYS A 25 20.39 3.44 18.62
CA LYS A 25 20.37 3.11 20.05
C LYS A 25 19.49 4.08 20.85
N TYR A 26 19.54 5.37 20.51
CA TYR A 26 18.67 6.38 21.08
C TYR A 26 17.20 6.14 20.75
N ASP A 27 16.87 5.89 19.47
CA ASP A 27 15.50 5.61 19.03
C ASP A 27 14.94 4.33 19.66
N ALA A 28 15.75 3.27 19.74
CA ALA A 28 15.36 2.02 20.39
C ALA A 28 15.07 2.22 21.89
N TRP A 29 15.80 3.11 22.56
CA TRP A 29 15.55 3.47 23.96
C TRP A 29 14.28 4.30 24.11
N CYS A 30 14.06 5.32 23.27
CA CYS A 30 12.82 6.11 23.27
C CYS A 30 11.58 5.21 23.08
N ASN A 31 11.62 4.29 22.12
CA ASN A 31 10.53 3.35 21.86
C ASN A 31 10.31 2.38 23.04
N ALA A 32 11.37 1.93 23.70
CA ALA A 32 11.27 1.08 24.89
C ALA A 32 10.71 1.83 26.11
N MET A 33 10.91 3.15 26.19
CA MET A 33 10.37 4.01 27.25
C MET A 33 8.91 4.43 27.01
N GLN A 34 8.39 4.27 25.79
CA GLN A 34 7.06 4.73 25.38
C GLN A 34 5.91 3.89 25.97
N ASP A 35 6.21 2.70 26.49
CA ASP A 35 5.26 1.75 27.10
C ASP A 35 5.19 1.83 28.63
N VAL A 36 5.78 2.86 29.27
CA VAL A 36 5.68 3.08 30.73
C VAL A 36 4.51 4.02 31.02
N PRO A 37 3.38 3.54 31.59
CA PRO A 37 2.29 4.42 31.96
C PRO A 37 2.74 5.31 33.13
N GLY A 38 2.79 6.62 32.92
CA GLY A 38 3.08 7.59 33.98
C GLY A 38 4.56 7.93 34.20
N ALA A 39 5.38 7.96 33.14
CA ALA A 39 6.68 8.63 33.22
C ALA A 39 6.47 10.15 33.44
N GLU A 40 6.52 10.60 34.68
CA GLU A 40 6.49 12.03 35.01
C GLU A 40 7.73 12.71 34.41
N LEU A 41 7.48 13.74 33.58
CA LEU A 41 8.52 14.62 33.08
C LEU A 41 9.28 15.23 34.27
N PRO A 42 10.63 15.27 34.27
CA PRO A 42 11.36 15.92 35.33
C PRO A 42 10.90 17.38 35.45
N SER A 43 10.56 17.82 36.66
CA SER A 43 9.98 19.13 37.00
C SER A 43 10.77 20.35 36.50
N ASN A 44 11.97 20.13 35.98
CA ASN A 44 12.93 21.15 35.58
C ASN A 44 13.02 21.28 34.04
N PHE A 45 12.10 20.66 33.31
CA PHE A 45 12.07 20.68 31.84
C PHE A 45 11.79 22.10 31.29
N ASP A 46 10.92 22.86 31.95
CA ASP A 46 10.56 24.22 31.53
C ASP A 46 11.74 25.20 31.66
N GLU A 47 12.56 25.07 32.70
CA GLU A 47 13.76 25.88 32.90
C GLU A 47 14.80 25.66 31.79
N LYS A 48 14.97 24.39 31.37
CA LYS A 48 15.89 24.04 30.27
C LYS A 48 15.38 24.52 28.91
N GLN A 49 14.06 24.50 28.67
CA GLN A 49 13.46 25.03 27.45
C GLN A 49 13.67 26.56 27.33
N GLN A 50 13.47 27.30 28.42
CA GLN A 50 13.66 28.76 28.43
C GLN A 50 15.11 29.16 28.14
N HIS A 51 16.09 28.51 28.76
CA HIS A 51 17.51 28.79 28.53
C HIS A 51 17.97 28.50 27.09
N MET A 52 17.34 27.54 26.39
CA MET A 52 17.63 27.27 24.98
C MET A 52 17.06 28.35 24.05
N TRP A 53 15.89 28.90 24.37
CA TRP A 53 15.23 29.91 23.54
C TRP A 53 15.98 31.25 23.53
N GLU A 54 16.55 31.66 24.67
CA GLU A 54 17.36 32.90 24.77
C GLU A 54 18.62 32.87 23.89
N ARG A 55 19.28 31.70 23.75
CA ARG A 55 20.51 31.58 22.93
C ARG A 55 20.23 31.77 21.43
N ILE A 56 19.02 31.42 20.97
CA ILE A 56 18.64 31.54 19.55
C ILE A 56 18.42 33.02 19.19
N GLN A 57 17.72 33.79 20.03
CA GLN A 57 17.46 35.21 19.78
C GLN A 57 18.76 36.04 19.70
N HIS A 58 19.74 35.74 20.55
CA HIS A 58 21.02 36.45 20.55
C HIS A 58 21.91 36.18 19.33
N THR A 59 21.58 35.19 18.50
CA THR A 59 22.35 34.85 17.29
C THR A 59 21.88 35.63 16.06
N ILE A 60 20.71 36.27 16.10
CA ILE A 60 20.04 36.86 14.92
C ILE A 60 20.24 38.38 14.80
N ASP A 61 20.55 39.11 15.88
CA ASP A 61 20.71 40.56 15.82
C ASP A 61 22.16 40.99 15.53
N ARG A 62 22.44 41.33 14.26
CA ARG A 62 23.60 42.16 13.89
C ARG A 62 23.10 43.55 13.43
N PRO A 63 23.54 44.66 14.05
CA PRO A 63 23.07 45.98 13.67
C PRO A 63 23.66 46.43 12.33
N ASN A 64 22.77 46.82 11.41
CA ASN A 64 23.09 47.35 10.10
C ASN A 64 23.61 48.81 10.22
N ARG A 65 24.89 49.04 9.92
CA ARG A 65 25.48 50.39 9.89
C ARG A 65 25.22 51.04 8.53
N THR A 66 24.17 51.86 8.44
CA THR A 66 23.88 52.65 7.23
C THR A 66 24.62 53.98 7.25
N GLY A 67 25.77 54.02 6.58
CA GLY A 67 26.49 55.25 6.25
C GLY A 67 25.79 56.01 5.12
N LYS A 68 25.51 57.30 5.38
CA LYS A 68 24.87 58.26 4.48
C LYS A 68 25.81 58.59 3.30
N ILE A 69 25.43 58.22 2.07
CA ILE A 69 26.21 58.52 0.85
C ILE A 69 25.49 59.60 0.01
N TRP A 70 26.30 60.53 -0.50
CA TRP A 70 25.98 61.81 -1.11
C TRP A 70 25.36 61.67 -2.52
N PHE A 71 24.39 62.52 -2.85
CA PHE A 71 23.42 62.33 -3.94
C PHE A 71 23.85 62.48 -5.43
N PRO A 72 25.07 62.89 -5.84
CA PRO A 72 25.37 62.95 -7.28
C PRO A 72 25.82 61.61 -7.89
N ALA A 73 26.22 60.61 -7.08
CA ALA A 73 26.60 59.28 -7.59
C ALA A 73 25.39 58.39 -7.92
N ALA A 74 24.24 58.63 -7.27
CA ALA A 74 23.03 57.82 -7.45
C ALA A 74 22.42 57.97 -8.85
N ALA A 75 22.47 59.17 -9.44
CA ALA A 75 21.94 59.43 -10.78
C ALA A 75 22.71 58.68 -11.88
N ALA A 76 24.04 58.60 -11.78
CA ALA A 76 24.85 57.84 -12.73
C ALA A 76 24.58 56.33 -12.65
N CYS A 77 24.39 55.79 -11.44
CA CYS A 77 24.04 54.39 -11.23
C CYS A 77 22.66 54.04 -11.81
N ILE A 78 21.67 54.93 -11.70
CA ILE A 78 20.34 54.70 -12.29
C ILE A 78 20.42 54.63 -13.82
N ILE A 79 21.21 55.50 -14.46
CA ILE A 79 21.39 55.49 -15.91
C ILE A 79 22.08 54.19 -16.36
N ILE A 80 23.12 53.76 -15.64
CA ILE A 80 23.81 52.49 -15.94
C ILE A 80 22.88 51.30 -15.74
N LEU A 81 22.04 51.28 -14.69
CA LEU A 81 21.06 50.22 -14.46
C LEU A 81 19.96 50.18 -15.51
N VAL A 82 19.53 51.33 -16.03
CA VAL A 82 18.54 51.40 -17.12
C VAL A 82 19.15 50.93 -18.45
N ILE A 83 20.39 51.34 -18.76
CA ILE A 83 21.08 50.91 -19.98
C ILE A 83 21.41 49.41 -19.92
N THR A 84 21.97 48.93 -18.81
CA THR A 84 22.27 47.50 -18.64
C THR A 84 20.99 46.66 -18.55
N GLY A 85 19.93 47.16 -17.91
CA GLY A 85 18.63 46.51 -17.84
C GLY A 85 17.92 46.42 -19.19
N THR A 86 17.96 47.47 -20.00
CA THR A 86 17.38 47.45 -21.36
C THR A 86 18.19 46.59 -22.33
N PHE A 87 19.53 46.60 -22.22
CA PHE A 87 20.41 45.72 -22.97
C PHE A 87 20.22 44.25 -22.58
N ALA A 88 20.18 43.95 -21.28
CA ALA A 88 19.89 42.64 -20.75
C ALA A 88 18.50 42.17 -21.17
N TRP A 89 17.46 43.02 -21.14
CA TRP A 89 16.12 42.63 -21.57
C TRP A 89 16.05 42.27 -23.07
N LYS A 90 16.76 43.03 -23.92
CA LYS A 90 16.87 42.69 -25.35
C LYS A 90 17.63 41.38 -25.59
N HIS A 91 18.67 41.08 -24.81
CA HIS A 91 19.45 39.85 -24.93
C HIS A 91 18.84 38.63 -24.19
N TYR A 92 18.06 38.83 -23.13
CA TYR A 92 17.37 37.78 -22.36
C TYR A 92 16.05 37.34 -23.01
N LYS A 93 15.55 38.04 -24.05
CA LYS A 93 14.39 37.61 -24.83
C LYS A 93 14.67 36.41 -25.76
N SER A 94 15.81 35.74 -25.60
CA SER A 94 16.11 34.48 -26.28
C SER A 94 16.74 33.47 -25.32
N ILE A 95 16.22 33.34 -24.09
CA ILE A 95 16.19 32.00 -23.52
C ILE A 95 15.17 31.28 -24.40
N PRO A 96 15.58 30.38 -25.33
CA PRO A 96 14.59 29.50 -25.94
C PRO A 96 13.87 28.92 -24.73
N ALA A 97 12.55 29.12 -24.64
CA ALA A 97 11.77 28.41 -23.65
C ALA A 97 12.30 27.00 -23.75
N LEU A 98 12.92 26.50 -22.67
CA LEU A 98 13.15 25.07 -22.57
C LEU A 98 11.75 24.58 -22.86
N GLN A 99 11.56 24.02 -24.05
CA GLN A 99 10.55 23.02 -24.25
C GLN A 99 10.99 22.00 -23.22
N GLY A 100 10.58 22.23 -21.96
CA GLY A 100 10.30 21.16 -21.06
C GLY A 100 9.40 20.35 -21.94
N ASN A 101 9.96 19.28 -22.50
CA ASN A 101 9.21 18.11 -22.85
C ASN A 101 8.21 18.05 -21.71
N ALA A 102 6.96 18.43 -22.01
CA ALA A 102 5.90 18.45 -21.02
C ALA A 102 6.14 17.15 -20.29
N VAL A 103 6.47 17.22 -18.98
CA VAL A 103 6.69 16.02 -18.18
C VAL A 103 5.52 15.18 -18.60
N GLN A 104 5.79 14.13 -19.39
CA GLN A 104 4.70 13.35 -19.95
C GLN A 104 4.03 12.93 -18.69
N HIS A 105 2.81 13.44 -18.48
CA HIS A 105 2.05 13.18 -17.28
C HIS A 105 2.02 11.66 -17.30
N LEU A 106 2.88 11.02 -16.51
CA LEU A 106 3.04 9.58 -16.48
C LEU A 106 1.62 9.16 -16.22
N ALA A 107 0.99 8.55 -17.23
CA ALA A 107 -0.45 8.47 -17.33
C ALA A 107 -0.97 8.19 -15.94
N ASP A 108 -1.69 9.16 -15.37
CA ASP A 108 -2.08 9.17 -13.96
C ASP A 108 -2.54 7.75 -13.65
N ILE A 109 -1.82 7.04 -12.77
CA ILE A 109 -2.00 5.60 -12.60
C ILE A 109 -3.42 5.46 -12.06
N ALA A 110 -4.34 5.08 -12.95
CA ALA A 110 -5.74 5.00 -12.61
C ALA A 110 -5.88 4.09 -11.38
N PRO A 111 -6.74 4.46 -10.42
CA PRO A 111 -6.94 3.65 -9.23
C PRO A 111 -7.31 2.21 -9.62
N GLY A 112 -6.81 1.25 -8.83
CA GLY A 112 -7.09 -0.16 -9.04
C GLY A 112 -8.60 -0.42 -9.17
N LYS A 113 -8.99 -1.21 -10.18
CA LYS A 113 -10.40 -1.47 -10.49
C LYS A 113 -10.90 -2.71 -9.75
N HIS A 114 -12.12 -2.64 -9.19
CA HIS A 114 -12.80 -3.81 -8.64
C HIS A 114 -13.54 -4.58 -9.74
N THR A 115 -12.80 -5.25 -10.61
CA THR A 115 -13.36 -6.02 -11.74
C THR A 115 -12.50 -7.23 -12.07
N GLY A 116 -13.01 -8.10 -12.94
CA GLY A 116 -12.33 -9.29 -13.43
C GLY A 116 -13.17 -9.99 -14.49
N THR A 117 -12.67 -11.09 -15.00
CA THR A 117 -13.36 -11.95 -15.97
C THR A 117 -13.63 -13.29 -15.31
N LEU A 118 -14.89 -13.70 -15.30
CA LEU A 118 -15.30 -15.03 -14.87
C LEU A 118 -15.49 -15.92 -16.09
N THR A 119 -14.67 -16.95 -16.20
CA THR A 119 -14.87 -18.02 -17.18
C THR A 119 -15.65 -19.15 -16.51
N LEU A 120 -16.86 -19.39 -17.00
CA LEU A 120 -17.73 -20.47 -16.53
C LEU A 120 -17.27 -21.83 -17.07
N ALA A 121 -17.73 -22.90 -16.46
CA ALA A 121 -17.40 -24.26 -16.87
C ALA A 121 -17.81 -24.62 -18.32
N ASN A 122 -18.82 -23.95 -18.88
CA ASN A 122 -19.21 -24.07 -20.29
C ASN A 122 -18.30 -23.26 -21.25
N GLY A 123 -17.26 -22.59 -20.73
CA GLY A 123 -16.32 -21.76 -21.50
C GLY A 123 -16.81 -20.33 -21.75
N LYS A 124 -18.03 -19.97 -21.37
CA LYS A 124 -18.55 -18.61 -21.47
C LYS A 124 -17.77 -17.69 -20.55
N GLN A 125 -17.28 -16.58 -21.09
CA GLN A 125 -16.62 -15.53 -20.33
C GLN A 125 -17.61 -14.42 -20.01
N VAL A 126 -17.61 -13.99 -18.75
CA VAL A 126 -18.47 -12.92 -18.26
C VAL A 126 -17.58 -11.87 -17.60
N GLN A 127 -17.64 -10.64 -18.10
CA GLN A 127 -16.94 -9.53 -17.46
C GLN A 127 -17.75 -9.09 -16.23
N LEU A 128 -17.10 -9.01 -15.07
CA LEU A 128 -17.79 -8.70 -13.81
C LEU A 128 -18.26 -7.25 -13.72
N SER A 129 -17.74 -6.36 -14.58
CA SER A 129 -18.26 -5.00 -14.75
C SER A 129 -19.66 -4.98 -15.37
N ASP A 130 -19.99 -5.99 -16.17
CA ASP A 130 -21.20 -5.99 -16.99
C ASP A 130 -22.39 -6.60 -16.23
N ILE A 131 -22.09 -7.33 -15.13
CA ILE A 131 -23.08 -7.86 -14.20
C ILE A 131 -23.59 -6.72 -13.32
N SER A 132 -24.88 -6.44 -13.42
CA SER A 132 -25.55 -5.46 -12.57
C SER A 132 -25.76 -6.00 -11.15
N GLU A 133 -25.84 -5.12 -10.16
CA GLU A 133 -26.15 -5.52 -8.79
C GLU A 133 -27.51 -6.24 -8.74
N GLY A 134 -27.56 -7.37 -8.02
CA GLY A 134 -28.77 -8.20 -7.93
C GLY A 134 -29.05 -9.06 -9.17
N GLU A 135 -28.24 -8.96 -10.24
CA GLU A 135 -28.37 -9.84 -11.39
C GLU A 135 -27.98 -11.27 -11.03
N LEU A 136 -28.82 -12.21 -11.46
CA LEU A 136 -28.64 -13.65 -11.24
C LEU A 136 -28.28 -14.31 -12.55
N LEU A 137 -27.06 -14.81 -12.64
CA LEU A 137 -26.68 -15.72 -13.72
C LEU A 137 -26.91 -17.14 -13.22
N ASN A 138 -27.79 -17.88 -13.91
CA ASN A 138 -28.05 -19.27 -13.63
C ASN A 138 -27.51 -20.11 -14.79
N GLU A 139 -26.28 -20.61 -14.63
CA GLU A 139 -25.54 -21.28 -15.71
C GLU A 139 -24.80 -22.49 -15.10
N ASP A 140 -24.92 -23.65 -15.76
CA ASP A 140 -24.23 -24.91 -15.40
C ASP A 140 -24.36 -25.36 -13.94
N GLY A 141 -25.59 -25.29 -13.38
CA GLY A 141 -25.88 -25.75 -12.02
C GLY A 141 -25.37 -24.82 -10.91
N ALA A 142 -25.08 -23.57 -11.27
CA ALA A 142 -24.70 -22.54 -10.33
C ALA A 142 -25.52 -21.28 -10.46
N ARG A 143 -25.93 -20.79 -9.30
CA ARG A 143 -26.52 -19.46 -9.14
C ARG A 143 -25.42 -18.49 -8.72
N ILE A 144 -25.07 -17.60 -9.63
CA ILE A 144 -24.10 -16.54 -9.40
C ILE A 144 -24.88 -15.25 -9.19
N SER A 145 -24.65 -14.59 -8.07
CA SER A 145 -25.28 -13.31 -7.74
C SER A 145 -24.22 -12.27 -7.37
N LYS A 146 -24.36 -11.04 -7.88
CA LYS A 146 -23.54 -9.92 -7.44
C LYS A 146 -24.26 -9.18 -6.31
N THR A 147 -23.64 -9.14 -5.13
CA THR A 147 -24.13 -8.37 -3.99
C THR A 147 -23.90 -6.87 -4.22
N THR A 148 -24.64 -6.03 -3.50
CA THR A 148 -24.49 -4.56 -3.49
C THR A 148 -23.05 -4.11 -3.20
N ASP A 149 -22.28 -4.91 -2.47
CA ASP A 149 -20.88 -4.60 -2.15
C ASP A 149 -19.91 -5.06 -3.25
N SER A 150 -20.39 -5.23 -4.48
CA SER A 150 -19.62 -5.73 -5.63
C SER A 150 -18.94 -7.10 -5.41
N THR A 151 -19.42 -7.87 -4.43
CA THR A 151 -18.94 -9.24 -4.16
C THR A 151 -19.71 -10.23 -5.01
N LEU A 152 -19.01 -11.15 -5.66
CA LEU A 152 -19.64 -12.27 -6.37
C LEU A 152 -19.91 -13.40 -5.39
N VAL A 153 -21.18 -13.79 -5.24
CA VAL A 153 -21.61 -14.90 -4.39
C VAL A 153 -21.99 -16.07 -5.26
N TYR A 154 -21.33 -17.20 -5.02
CA TYR A 154 -21.57 -18.44 -5.72
C TYR A 154 -22.43 -19.37 -4.87
N GLN A 155 -23.58 -19.78 -5.37
CA GLN A 155 -24.45 -20.76 -4.73
C GLN A 155 -24.61 -21.95 -5.68
N ALA A 156 -24.19 -23.13 -5.23
CA ALA A 156 -24.45 -24.36 -5.98
C ALA A 156 -25.97 -24.60 -6.03
N ASP A 157 -26.52 -24.82 -7.22
CA ASP A 157 -27.93 -25.16 -7.38
C ASP A 157 -28.20 -26.51 -6.68
N ILE A 158 -29.14 -26.47 -5.74
CA ILE A 158 -29.47 -27.58 -4.84
C ILE A 158 -30.37 -28.61 -5.56
N GLY A 159 -30.88 -28.30 -6.75
CA GLY A 159 -31.86 -29.11 -7.47
C GLY A 159 -31.32 -30.21 -8.39
N SER A 160 -30.02 -30.27 -8.69
CA SER A 160 -29.48 -31.32 -9.56
C SER A 160 -29.09 -32.57 -8.76
N ASN A 161 -29.95 -33.59 -8.75
CA ASN A 161 -29.64 -34.95 -8.29
C ASN A 161 -28.62 -35.68 -9.21
N GLY A 162 -27.81 -34.95 -9.96
CA GLY A 162 -26.76 -35.47 -10.83
C GLY A 162 -25.48 -35.68 -10.04
N ALA A 163 -24.72 -36.71 -10.40
CA ALA A 163 -23.37 -36.93 -9.89
C ALA A 163 -22.55 -35.63 -9.96
N PRO A 164 -21.60 -35.39 -9.02
CA PRO A 164 -20.80 -34.17 -9.00
C PRO A 164 -20.11 -34.00 -10.35
N SER A 165 -20.62 -33.09 -11.19
CA SER A 165 -19.91 -32.68 -12.40
C SER A 165 -18.66 -31.95 -11.94
N LEU A 166 -17.49 -32.47 -12.31
CA LEU A 166 -16.18 -31.84 -12.06
C LEU A 166 -16.00 -30.62 -13.00
N SER A 167 -16.99 -29.74 -13.01
CA SER A 167 -17.00 -28.49 -13.74
C SER A 167 -16.23 -27.44 -12.92
N TYR A 168 -15.34 -26.71 -13.59
CA TYR A 168 -14.51 -25.67 -12.96
C TYR A 168 -14.83 -24.31 -13.54
N ASN A 169 -14.86 -23.30 -12.68
CA ASN A 169 -14.82 -21.90 -13.08
C ASN A 169 -13.44 -21.32 -12.84
N ILE A 170 -13.12 -20.27 -13.58
CA ILE A 170 -11.87 -19.53 -13.46
C ILE A 170 -12.22 -18.06 -13.29
N LEU A 171 -11.85 -17.48 -12.16
CA LEU A 171 -11.81 -16.04 -11.98
C LEU A 171 -10.42 -15.54 -12.34
N SER A 172 -10.32 -14.57 -13.24
CA SER A 172 -9.06 -13.93 -13.59
C SER A 172 -9.16 -12.41 -13.46
N THR A 173 -8.14 -11.79 -12.87
CA THR A 173 -7.95 -10.35 -12.78
C THR A 173 -6.76 -9.93 -13.65
N ALA A 174 -6.86 -8.80 -14.33
CA ALA A 174 -5.74 -8.21 -15.06
C ALA A 174 -4.85 -7.36 -14.13
N ASN A 175 -3.81 -6.74 -14.69
CA ASN A 175 -3.01 -5.75 -13.96
C ASN A 175 -3.89 -4.63 -13.41
N ALA A 176 -3.60 -4.18 -12.19
CA ALA A 176 -4.36 -3.17 -11.46
C ALA A 176 -5.87 -3.50 -11.28
N GLN A 177 -6.24 -4.78 -11.31
CA GLN A 177 -7.60 -5.23 -11.00
C GLN A 177 -7.60 -6.13 -9.78
N GLN A 178 -8.56 -5.95 -8.88
CA GLN A 178 -8.76 -6.86 -7.76
C GLN A 178 -10.23 -7.24 -7.68
N TYR A 179 -10.55 -8.35 -7.04
CA TYR A 179 -11.93 -8.78 -6.91
C TYR A 179 -12.19 -9.63 -5.67
N GLN A 180 -13.40 -9.51 -5.12
CA GLN A 180 -13.84 -10.31 -3.98
C GLN A 180 -14.92 -11.31 -4.41
N LEU A 181 -14.75 -12.57 -4.01
CA LEU A 181 -15.71 -13.63 -4.26
C LEU A 181 -16.03 -14.43 -3.00
N THR A 182 -17.22 -15.00 -2.95
CA THR A 182 -17.64 -16.00 -1.96
C THR A 182 -17.87 -17.32 -2.67
N LEU A 183 -17.10 -18.33 -2.29
CA LEU A 183 -17.13 -19.68 -2.83
C LEU A 183 -18.39 -20.45 -2.37
N PRO A 184 -18.76 -21.55 -3.05
CA PRO A 184 -19.95 -22.34 -2.71
C PRO A 184 -19.99 -22.90 -1.28
N ASP A 185 -18.84 -22.98 -0.60
CA ASP A 185 -18.72 -23.44 0.77
C ASP A 185 -18.85 -22.33 1.83
N GLY A 186 -18.94 -21.07 1.39
CA GLY A 186 -18.95 -19.87 2.24
C GLY A 186 -17.57 -19.24 2.46
N THR A 187 -16.50 -19.81 1.89
CA THR A 187 -15.15 -19.23 1.97
C THR A 187 -15.10 -17.93 1.18
N LYS A 188 -14.57 -16.87 1.78
CA LYS A 188 -14.36 -15.58 1.10
C LYS A 188 -12.94 -15.49 0.57
N VAL A 189 -12.78 -14.98 -0.64
CA VAL A 189 -11.48 -14.83 -1.28
C VAL A 189 -11.37 -13.45 -1.91
N TRP A 190 -10.27 -12.76 -1.61
CA TRP A 190 -9.85 -11.52 -2.25
C TRP A 190 -8.70 -11.85 -3.18
N VAL A 191 -8.90 -11.62 -4.46
CA VAL A 191 -7.96 -11.92 -5.53
C VAL A 191 -7.29 -10.61 -5.96
N ASN A 192 -5.97 -10.56 -5.92
CA ASN A 192 -5.19 -9.36 -6.26
C ASN A 192 -5.00 -9.23 -7.79
N ALA A 193 -4.20 -8.25 -8.25
CA ALA A 193 -3.87 -8.03 -9.66
C ALA A 193 -3.24 -9.24 -10.33
N ALA A 194 -3.43 -9.38 -11.65
CA ALA A 194 -2.78 -10.42 -12.44
C ALA A 194 -2.88 -11.84 -11.84
N THR A 195 -4.03 -12.16 -11.23
CA THR A 195 -4.22 -13.41 -10.50
C THR A 195 -5.33 -14.24 -11.14
N SER A 196 -5.12 -15.55 -11.19
CA SER A 196 -6.10 -16.52 -11.62
C SER A 196 -6.43 -17.51 -10.49
N LEU A 197 -7.72 -17.65 -10.21
CA LEU A 197 -8.26 -18.62 -9.26
C LEU A 197 -9.20 -19.57 -9.99
N LYS A 198 -8.85 -20.86 -10.02
CA LYS A 198 -9.69 -21.93 -10.55
C LYS A 198 -10.31 -22.72 -9.41
N PHE A 199 -11.63 -22.88 -9.44
CA PHE A 199 -12.40 -23.53 -8.37
C PHE A 199 -13.58 -24.32 -8.95
N PRO A 200 -14.02 -25.41 -8.30
CA PRO A 200 -15.15 -26.20 -8.77
C PRO A 200 -16.47 -25.46 -8.56
N VAL A 201 -17.46 -25.77 -9.39
CA VAL A 201 -18.85 -25.28 -9.27
C VAL A 201 -19.46 -25.64 -7.90
N SER A 202 -19.11 -26.81 -7.36
CA SER A 202 -19.59 -27.27 -6.06
C SER A 202 -18.53 -28.13 -5.38
N PHE A 203 -18.46 -28.01 -4.06
CA PHE A 203 -17.64 -28.89 -3.21
C PHE A 203 -18.43 -30.07 -2.63
N LYS A 204 -19.73 -30.20 -2.93
CA LYS A 204 -20.56 -31.30 -2.41
C LYS A 204 -20.08 -32.64 -2.97
N GLY A 205 -19.99 -33.66 -2.10
CA GLY A 205 -19.56 -35.00 -2.49
C GLY A 205 -18.04 -35.16 -2.73
N MET A 206 -17.26 -34.08 -2.58
CA MET A 206 -15.79 -34.14 -2.70
C MET A 206 -15.14 -34.41 -1.34
N ALA A 207 -14.05 -35.18 -1.32
CA ALA A 207 -13.28 -35.42 -0.10
C ALA A 207 -12.59 -34.16 0.44
N ASN A 208 -12.15 -33.26 -0.46
CA ASN A 208 -11.47 -32.01 -0.14
C ASN A 208 -12.07 -30.85 -0.93
N ARG A 209 -11.94 -29.63 -0.39
CA ARG A 209 -12.27 -28.38 -1.08
C ARG A 209 -11.01 -27.83 -1.74
N GLU A 210 -10.78 -28.20 -3.00
CA GLU A 210 -9.55 -27.84 -3.71
C GLU A 210 -9.75 -26.66 -4.67
N VAL A 211 -8.83 -25.70 -4.62
CA VAL A 211 -8.72 -24.57 -5.56
C VAL A 211 -7.30 -24.45 -6.07
N ILE A 212 -7.14 -23.96 -7.30
CA ILE A 212 -5.82 -23.71 -7.91
C ILE A 212 -5.64 -22.19 -8.05
N LEU A 213 -4.53 -21.68 -7.54
CA LEU A 213 -4.17 -20.28 -7.52
C LEU A 213 -2.87 -20.05 -8.31
N ASP A 214 -2.89 -19.02 -9.15
CA ASP A 214 -1.72 -18.46 -9.84
C ASP A 214 -1.74 -16.94 -9.64
N GLY A 215 -0.84 -16.42 -8.81
CA GLY A 215 -0.82 -15.02 -8.35
C GLY A 215 -1.01 -14.87 -6.84
N GLU A 216 -1.69 -13.82 -6.39
CA GLU A 216 -1.90 -13.53 -4.96
C GLU A 216 -3.38 -13.46 -4.57
N ALA A 217 -3.71 -14.14 -3.47
CA ALA A 217 -5.02 -14.09 -2.89
C ALA A 217 -5.00 -14.22 -1.35
N TYR A 218 -5.91 -13.48 -0.72
CA TYR A 218 -6.25 -13.60 0.69
C TYR A 218 -7.52 -14.44 0.85
N PHE A 219 -7.47 -15.42 1.76
CA PHE A 219 -8.53 -16.38 1.99
C PHE A 219 -9.05 -16.27 3.42
N GLU A 220 -10.38 -16.26 3.57
CA GLU A 220 -11.09 -16.49 4.84
C GLU A 220 -11.89 -17.77 4.71
N VAL A 221 -11.29 -18.88 5.15
CA VAL A 221 -11.82 -20.22 4.91
C VAL A 221 -12.88 -20.59 5.93
N ALA A 222 -14.06 -20.96 5.44
CA ALA A 222 -15.13 -21.49 6.27
C ALA A 222 -14.68 -22.78 6.96
N GLU A 223 -14.88 -22.87 8.27
CA GLU A 223 -14.40 -23.99 9.08
C GLU A 223 -15.13 -25.30 8.73
N ARG A 224 -14.39 -26.32 8.28
CA ARG A 224 -14.88 -27.69 8.08
C ARG A 224 -13.79 -28.72 8.36
N VAL A 225 -13.85 -29.34 9.54
CA VAL A 225 -12.86 -30.33 9.98
C VAL A 225 -12.84 -31.58 9.11
N GLN A 226 -14.01 -32.05 8.67
CA GLN A 226 -14.14 -33.29 7.87
C GLN A 226 -13.88 -33.10 6.38
N GLN A 227 -13.72 -31.85 5.92
CA GLN A 227 -13.53 -31.52 4.50
C GLN A 227 -12.48 -30.39 4.37
N PRO A 228 -11.18 -30.71 4.41
CA PRO A 228 -10.10 -29.73 4.36
C PRO A 228 -10.16 -28.84 3.12
N PHE A 229 -9.73 -27.59 3.27
CA PHE A 229 -9.54 -26.66 2.17
C PHE A 229 -8.09 -26.68 1.71
N ILE A 230 -7.89 -26.85 0.40
CA ILE A 230 -6.58 -27.04 -0.22
C ILE A 230 -6.40 -25.98 -1.30
N VAL A 231 -5.38 -25.13 -1.14
CA VAL A 231 -4.94 -24.20 -2.19
C VAL A 231 -3.70 -24.76 -2.84
N LYS A 232 -3.81 -25.11 -4.13
CA LYS A 232 -2.68 -25.53 -4.97
C LYS A 232 -2.14 -24.34 -5.74
N THR A 233 -0.83 -24.14 -5.65
CA THR A 233 -0.09 -23.21 -6.49
C THR A 233 0.95 -24.00 -7.29
N ARG A 234 1.72 -23.34 -8.16
CA ARG A 234 2.79 -24.01 -8.92
C ARG A 234 3.87 -24.65 -8.03
N GLY A 235 4.16 -24.06 -6.86
CA GLY A 235 5.30 -24.46 -6.02
C GLY A 235 4.93 -25.03 -4.65
N GLN A 236 3.67 -24.94 -4.23
CA GLN A 236 3.23 -25.39 -2.90
C GLN A 236 1.75 -25.76 -2.86
N GLU A 237 1.42 -26.63 -1.91
CA GLU A 237 0.05 -26.95 -1.49
C GLU A 237 -0.14 -26.50 -0.04
N VAL A 238 -1.18 -25.71 0.22
CA VAL A 238 -1.54 -25.26 1.56
C VAL A 238 -2.87 -25.90 1.95
N ARG A 239 -2.87 -26.68 3.04
CA ARG A 239 -4.05 -27.35 3.59
C ARG A 239 -4.46 -26.71 4.90
N VAL A 240 -5.73 -26.32 4.99
CA VAL A 240 -6.30 -25.71 6.20
C VAL A 240 -7.69 -26.26 6.48
N LEU A 241 -8.12 -26.18 7.74
CA LEU A 241 -9.46 -26.64 8.16
C LEU A 241 -10.45 -25.47 8.34
N GLY A 242 -9.93 -24.30 8.73
CA GLY A 242 -10.67 -23.06 8.96
C GLY A 242 -9.69 -22.02 9.49
N THR A 243 -9.25 -21.10 8.64
CA THR A 243 -8.29 -20.06 9.01
C THR A 243 -8.29 -18.96 7.97
N HIS A 244 -7.59 -17.87 8.28
CA HIS A 244 -7.46 -16.72 7.41
C HIS A 244 -5.99 -16.58 7.07
N PHE A 245 -5.65 -16.49 5.79
CA PHE A 245 -4.26 -16.48 5.35
C PHE A 245 -4.12 -15.86 3.97
N ASN A 246 -2.92 -15.33 3.69
CA ASN A 246 -2.55 -14.82 2.37
C ASN A 246 -1.60 -15.80 1.68
N ILE A 247 -1.80 -16.03 0.39
CA ILE A 247 -0.84 -16.75 -0.47
C ILE A 247 -0.44 -15.82 -1.59
N ASN A 248 0.88 -15.66 -1.76
CA ASN A 248 1.49 -15.06 -2.94
C ASN A 248 2.27 -16.16 -3.68
N SER A 249 1.98 -16.33 -4.97
CA SER A 249 2.58 -17.32 -5.86
C SER A 249 3.04 -16.74 -7.19
N TYR A 250 3.26 -15.42 -7.26
CA TYR A 250 3.83 -14.79 -8.45
C TYR A 250 5.22 -15.37 -8.76
N THR A 251 5.47 -15.66 -10.03
CA THR A 251 6.70 -16.33 -10.49
C THR A 251 7.95 -15.46 -10.44
N ASP A 252 7.76 -14.15 -10.33
CA ASP A 252 8.77 -13.11 -10.34
C ASP A 252 9.24 -12.69 -8.93
N GLU A 253 8.67 -13.28 -7.87
CA GLU A 253 9.11 -13.05 -6.50
C GLU A 253 9.79 -14.28 -5.87
N PRO A 254 10.88 -14.11 -5.10
CA PRO A 254 11.49 -15.22 -4.37
C PRO A 254 10.51 -15.76 -3.30
N PHE A 255 10.24 -17.07 -3.36
CA PHE A 255 9.34 -17.86 -2.51
C PHE A 255 9.09 -17.25 -1.12
N VAL A 256 7.89 -16.67 -0.92
CA VAL A 256 7.49 -16.04 0.33
C VAL A 256 6.73 -17.05 1.20
N LYS A 257 7.29 -17.35 2.38
CA LYS A 257 6.65 -18.17 3.42
C LYS A 257 5.29 -17.56 3.82
N PRO A 258 4.20 -18.34 3.91
CA PRO A 258 2.91 -17.83 4.35
C PRO A 258 3.02 -17.22 5.77
N ARG A 259 2.56 -15.97 5.93
CA ARG A 259 2.48 -15.30 7.23
C ARG A 259 1.11 -15.57 7.84
N TYR A 260 1.10 -16.25 8.98
CA TYR A 260 -0.10 -16.42 9.80
C TYR A 260 -0.22 -15.21 10.75
N CYS A 261 -1.31 -14.45 10.65
CA CYS A 261 -1.71 -13.53 11.72
C CYS A 261 -2.62 -14.30 12.68
N LYS A 262 -2.17 -14.46 13.93
CA LYS A 262 -3.00 -14.95 15.03
C LYS A 262 -3.53 -13.72 15.77
N ALA A 263 -4.83 -13.46 15.68
CA ALA A 263 -5.47 -12.44 16.52
C ALA A 263 -5.49 -12.93 17.98
N LEU A 264 -5.16 -12.02 18.91
CA LEU A 264 -5.29 -12.17 20.35
C LEU A 264 -6.76 -12.07 20.77
#